data_AF-A0AAQ4DY88-F1
#
_entry.id   AF-A0AAQ4DY88-F1
#
_cell.length_a   1.000
_cell.length_b   1.000
_cell.length_c   1.000
_cell.angle_alpha   90.00
_cell.angle_beta   90.00
_cell.angle_gamma   90.00
#
_symmetry.space_group_name_H-M   'P 1'
#
loop_
_entity.id
_entity.type
_entity.pdbx_description
1 polymer ?
#
loop_
_entity_poly.entity_id
_entity_poly.type
_entity_poly.pdbx_seq_one_letter_code
_entity_poly.pdbx_strand_id
1 'polypeptide(L)'
;MNKKNVDGLKALHQACIDDNIAMAGFLVDVATYLIEHAADVSRVNNDGDLPIDIAESEEMEELLQAEVDRVNGDCEATSNDEEALMLEDAKQMLKNNRVPDKVHPKTGATSLHVAAAKGYVKIMSVLIQTGVDLNSQDVDG
;
A
#
# COMPACT_ATOMS: atom_id res chain seq x y z
N MET A 1 3.64 4.33 27.20
CA MET A 1 4.73 3.34 27.04
C MET A 1 4.11 1.96 27.20
N ASN A 2 3.74 1.33 26.07
CA ASN A 2 2.86 0.16 26.03
C ASN A 2 3.67 -1.13 26.24
N LYS A 3 3.79 -1.59 27.50
CA LYS A 3 4.50 -2.84 27.83
C LYS A 3 3.93 -4.06 27.09
N LYS A 4 2.66 -4.03 26.64
CA LYS A 4 2.06 -5.11 25.88
C LYS A 4 2.66 -5.29 24.47
N ASN A 5 3.16 -4.21 23.85
CA ASN A 5 3.67 -4.27 22.47
C ASN A 5 5.08 -4.86 22.39
N VAL A 6 5.91 -4.62 23.41
CA VAL A 6 7.30 -5.13 23.42
C VAL A 6 7.37 -6.63 23.67
N ASP A 7 6.42 -7.19 24.42
CA ASP A 7 6.36 -8.62 24.68
C ASP A 7 5.79 -9.39 23.46
N GLY A 8 4.73 -8.87 22.82
CA GLY A 8 4.16 -9.46 21.61
C GLY A 8 5.13 -9.46 20.42
N LEU A 9 5.87 -8.36 20.23
CA LEU A 9 6.88 -8.26 19.17
C LEU A 9 8.01 -9.27 19.36
N LYS A 10 8.50 -9.44 20.60
CA LYS A 10 9.54 -10.43 20.91
C LYS A 10 9.04 -11.86 20.71
N ALA A 11 7.80 -12.13 21.08
CA ALA A 11 7.20 -13.45 20.91
C ALA A 11 7.08 -13.81 19.42
N LEU A 12 6.71 -12.85 18.57
CA LEU A 12 6.57 -13.07 17.14
C LEU A 12 7.91 -13.40 16.48
N HIS A 13 8.96 -12.61 16.76
CA HIS A 13 10.29 -12.89 16.21
C HIS A 13 10.83 -14.24 16.71
N GLN A 14 10.59 -14.59 17.98
CA GLN A 14 11.06 -15.87 18.52
C GLN A 14 10.36 -17.07 17.88
N ALA A 15 9.08 -16.93 17.50
CA ALA A 15 8.34 -17.99 16.81
C ALA A 15 8.85 -18.25 15.39
N CYS A 16 9.49 -17.27 14.76
CA CYS A 16 10.02 -17.37 13.40
C CYS A 16 11.38 -18.09 13.34
N ILE A 17 12.16 -18.05 14.43
CA ILE A 17 13.54 -18.58 14.54
C ILE A 17 13.59 -20.10 14.81
N ASP A 18 12.53 -20.70 15.34
CA ASP A 18 12.61 -22.05 15.89
C ASP A 18 12.46 -23.12 14.77
N ASP A 19 13.58 -23.66 14.27
CA ASP A 19 13.72 -24.72 13.23
C ASP A 19 13.14 -26.10 13.61
N ASN A 20 12.27 -26.17 14.62
CA ASN A 20 11.71 -27.45 15.04
C ASN A 20 10.56 -27.83 14.12
N ILE A 21 10.87 -28.50 13.01
CA ILE A 21 9.93 -28.98 11.98
C ILE A 21 8.71 -29.73 12.57
N ALA A 22 8.87 -30.38 13.74
CA ALA A 22 7.77 -31.06 14.42
C ALA A 22 6.72 -30.12 15.05
N MET A 23 7.07 -28.85 15.24
CA MET A 23 6.26 -27.79 15.84
C MET A 23 5.98 -26.63 14.88
N ALA A 24 6.41 -26.71 13.61
CA ALA A 24 6.22 -25.64 12.63
C ALA A 24 4.76 -25.17 12.56
N GLY A 25 3.79 -26.09 12.48
CA GLY A 25 2.37 -25.74 12.49
C GLY A 25 1.91 -25.04 13.78
N PHE A 26 2.43 -25.44 14.94
CA PHE A 26 2.12 -24.78 16.21
C PHE A 26 2.71 -23.37 16.30
N LEU A 27 3.90 -23.16 15.74
CA LEU A 27 4.55 -21.84 15.70
C LEU A 27 3.78 -20.89 14.76
N VAL A 28 3.30 -21.39 13.63
CA VAL A 28 2.42 -20.65 12.71
C VAL A 28 1.12 -20.25 13.41
N ASP A 29 0.49 -21.16 14.17
CA ASP A 29 -0.70 -20.84 14.97
C ASP A 29 -0.41 -19.75 16.03
N VAL A 30 0.75 -19.82 16.69
CA VAL A 30 1.17 -18.81 17.67
C VAL A 30 1.43 -17.46 16.99
N ALA A 31 2.11 -17.43 15.84
CA ALA A 31 2.33 -16.22 15.06
C ALA A 31 1.00 -15.60 14.60
N THR A 32 0.07 -16.42 14.11
CA THR A 32 -1.30 -16.00 13.76
C THR A 32 -1.98 -15.34 14.94
N TYR A 33 -1.98 -16.01 16.11
CA TYR A 33 -2.59 -15.49 17.32
C TYR A 33 -1.97 -14.16 17.75
N LEU A 34 -0.64 -14.01 17.65
CA LEU A 34 0.06 -12.77 17.98
C LEU A 34 -0.33 -11.64 17.03
N ILE A 35 -0.39 -11.89 15.73
CA ILE A 35 -0.81 -10.94 14.71
C ILE A 35 -2.26 -10.48 14.95
N GLU A 36 -3.17 -11.42 15.21
CA GLU A 36 -4.57 -11.10 15.58
C GLU A 36 -4.66 -10.23 16.84
N HIS A 37 -3.69 -10.35 17.76
CA HIS A 37 -3.61 -9.57 18.99
C HIS A 37 -2.78 -8.28 18.85
N ALA A 38 -2.65 -7.76 17.63
CA ALA A 38 -1.94 -6.54 17.26
C ALA A 38 -0.42 -6.60 17.40
N ALA A 39 0.19 -7.77 17.16
CA ALA A 39 1.61 -7.84 16.87
C ALA A 39 1.90 -7.21 15.51
N ASP A 40 2.91 -6.34 15.48
CA ASP A 40 3.29 -5.57 14.30
C ASP A 40 4.35 -6.33 13.50
N VAL A 41 3.96 -6.88 12.34
CA VAL A 41 4.87 -7.60 11.43
C VAL A 41 5.82 -6.68 10.67
N SER A 42 5.54 -5.37 10.63
CA SER A 42 6.35 -4.38 9.91
C SER A 42 7.52 -3.83 10.74
N ARG A 43 7.67 -4.33 11.97
CA ARG A 43 8.56 -3.76 12.98
C ARG A 43 9.73 -4.69 13.26
N VAL A 44 10.93 -4.13 13.16
CA VAL A 44 12.18 -4.86 13.39
C VAL A 44 12.43 -5.16 14.87
N ASN A 45 13.15 -6.25 15.13
CA ASN A 45 13.68 -6.61 16.45
C ASN A 45 14.85 -5.70 16.89
N ASN A 46 15.56 -6.08 17.96
CA ASN A 46 16.73 -5.32 18.44
C ASN A 46 17.95 -5.42 17.52
N ASP A 47 18.00 -6.45 16.67
CA ASP A 47 19.09 -6.71 15.72
C ASP A 47 18.84 -6.02 14.37
N GLY A 48 17.62 -5.53 14.15
CA GLY A 48 17.21 -4.81 12.95
C GLY A 48 16.51 -5.67 11.90
N ASP A 49 16.19 -6.93 12.23
CA ASP A 49 15.54 -7.88 11.33
C ASP A 49 14.02 -7.85 11.49
N LEU A 50 13.28 -7.98 10.39
CA LEU A 50 11.83 -8.20 10.42
C LEU A 50 11.51 -9.66 10.78
N PRO A 51 10.29 -9.96 11.25
CA PRO A 51 9.86 -11.33 11.49
C PRO A 51 10.01 -12.23 10.25
N ILE A 52 9.80 -11.68 9.05
CA ILE A 52 9.92 -12.42 7.78
C ILE A 52 11.39 -12.71 7.41
N ASP A 53 12.33 -11.85 7.81
CA ASP A 53 13.76 -12.02 7.50
C ASP A 53 14.38 -13.19 8.28
N ILE A 54 13.76 -13.55 9.41
CA ILE A 54 14.20 -14.61 10.31
C ILE A 54 13.28 -15.85 10.26
N ALA A 55 12.24 -15.83 9.42
CA ALA A 55 11.36 -16.97 9.24
C ALA A 55 12.10 -18.07 8.46
N GLU A 56 12.16 -19.27 9.03
CA GLU A 56 12.83 -20.41 8.39
C GLU A 56 11.85 -21.35 7.65
N SER A 57 10.54 -21.21 7.88
CA SER A 57 9.52 -22.04 7.24
C SER A 57 8.73 -21.28 6.17
N GLU A 58 8.48 -21.95 5.05
CA GLU A 58 7.68 -21.42 3.92
C GLU A 58 6.26 -21.01 4.39
N GLU A 59 5.64 -21.79 5.28
CA GLU A 59 4.32 -21.49 5.86
C GLU A 59 4.32 -20.21 6.71
N MET A 60 5.42 -19.92 7.43
CA MET A 60 5.56 -18.70 8.22
C MET A 60 5.85 -17.49 7.34
N GLU A 61 6.72 -17.65 6.33
CA GLU A 61 6.99 -16.63 5.33
C GLU A 61 5.70 -16.21 4.61
N GLU A 62 4.88 -17.17 4.16
CA GLU A 62 3.60 -16.90 3.50
C GLU A 62 2.64 -16.12 4.41
N LEU A 63 2.53 -16.51 5.68
CA LEU A 63 1.67 -15.84 6.65
C LEU A 63 2.13 -14.40 6.94
N LEU A 64 3.42 -14.20 7.15
CA LEU A 64 4.00 -12.88 7.42
C LEU A 64 3.91 -12.00 6.17
N GLN A 65 4.18 -12.54 4.99
CA GLN A 65 4.04 -11.84 3.73
C GLN A 65 2.59 -11.42 3.49
N ALA A 66 1.61 -12.30 3.74
CA ALA A 66 0.19 -11.97 3.63
C ALA A 66 -0.23 -10.87 4.61
N GLU A 67 0.32 -10.85 5.82
CA GLU A 67 0.08 -9.78 6.79
C GLU A 67 0.76 -8.47 6.38
N VAL A 68 2.01 -8.51 5.92
CA VAL A 68 2.74 -7.36 5.40
C VAL A 68 2.01 -6.79 4.19
N ASP A 69 1.52 -7.63 3.29
CA ASP A 69 0.70 -7.23 2.14
C ASP A 69 -0.67 -6.72 2.59
N ARG A 70 -1.22 -7.15 3.73
CA ARG A 70 -2.44 -6.58 4.29
C ARG A 70 -2.18 -5.19 4.89
N VAL A 71 -1.09 -5.03 5.63
CA VAL A 71 -0.68 -3.77 6.29
C VAL A 71 -0.22 -2.74 5.25
N ASN A 72 0.57 -3.16 4.26
CA ASN A 72 0.99 -2.32 3.13
C ASN A 72 -0.15 -2.15 2.11
N GLY A 73 -0.97 -3.17 1.92
CA GLY A 73 -2.13 -3.18 1.03
C GLY A 73 -3.36 -2.46 1.56
N ASP A 74 -3.34 -1.96 2.81
CA ASP A 74 -4.27 -0.91 3.25
C ASP A 74 -4.08 0.39 2.43
N CYS A 75 -2.95 0.54 1.71
CA CYS A 75 -2.76 1.55 0.67
C CYS A 75 -3.25 1.10 -0.73
N GLU A 76 -3.29 -0.21 -1.00
CA GLU A 76 -3.55 -0.77 -2.35
C GLU A 76 -4.97 -1.30 -2.55
N ALA A 77 -5.79 -1.41 -1.51
CA ALA A 77 -7.21 -1.75 -1.62
C ALA A 77 -8.14 -0.54 -1.82
N THR A 78 -7.60 0.69 -1.91
CA THR A 78 -8.38 1.91 -2.23
C THR A 78 -7.95 2.61 -3.52
N SER A 79 -6.98 2.08 -4.27
CA SER A 79 -6.43 2.77 -5.46
C SER A 79 -6.92 2.29 -6.82
N ASN A 80 -7.65 1.19 -6.94
CA ASN A 80 -8.05 0.70 -8.26
C ASN A 80 -9.36 1.34 -8.80
N ASP A 81 -10.29 1.74 -7.92
CA ASP A 81 -11.52 2.40 -8.38
C ASP A 81 -11.26 3.85 -8.82
N GLU A 82 -10.45 4.62 -8.08
CA GLU A 82 -10.16 6.01 -8.46
C GLU A 82 -9.30 6.10 -9.74
N GLU A 83 -8.26 5.27 -9.88
CA GLU A 83 -7.47 5.22 -11.12
C GLU A 83 -8.34 4.77 -12.29
N ALA A 84 -9.17 3.72 -12.12
CA ALA A 84 -10.03 3.22 -13.19
C ALA A 84 -11.09 4.25 -13.61
N LEU A 85 -11.76 4.91 -12.66
CA LEU A 85 -12.74 5.96 -12.92
C LEU A 85 -12.10 7.16 -13.62
N MET A 86 -10.92 7.58 -13.16
CA MET A 86 -10.23 8.74 -13.72
C MET A 86 -9.63 8.44 -15.11
N LEU A 87 -9.20 7.19 -15.35
CA LEU A 87 -8.78 6.73 -16.67
C LEU A 87 -9.96 6.65 -17.65
N GLU A 88 -11.12 6.18 -17.18
CA GLU A 88 -12.33 6.12 -18.01
C GLU A 88 -12.82 7.52 -18.38
N ASP A 89 -12.85 8.46 -17.41
CA ASP A 89 -13.20 9.85 -17.67
C ASP A 89 -12.22 10.47 -18.68
N ALA A 90 -10.89 10.32 -18.48
CA ALA A 90 -9.88 10.80 -19.42
C ALA A 90 -10.07 10.25 -20.85
N LYS A 91 -10.40 8.96 -20.99
CA LYS A 91 -10.69 8.34 -22.30
C LYS A 91 -11.98 8.87 -22.93
N GLN A 92 -13.04 9.08 -22.14
CA GLN A 92 -14.27 9.68 -22.64
C GLN A 92 -14.06 11.12 -23.10
N MET A 93 -13.23 11.88 -22.38
CA MET A 93 -12.84 13.23 -22.75
C MET A 93 -12.08 13.26 -24.08
N LEU A 94 -11.13 12.34 -24.27
CA LEU A 94 -10.42 12.17 -25.54
C LEU A 94 -11.37 11.82 -26.68
N LYS A 95 -12.29 10.88 -26.44
CA LYS A 95 -13.28 10.45 -27.44
C LYS A 95 -14.24 11.58 -27.83
N ASN A 96 -14.62 12.42 -26.88
CA ASN A 96 -15.54 13.53 -27.09
C ASN A 96 -14.83 14.84 -27.48
N ASN A 97 -13.51 14.82 -27.65
CA ASN A 97 -12.67 16.00 -27.92
C ASN A 97 -12.87 17.13 -26.89
N ARG A 98 -13.13 16.76 -25.62
CA ARG A 98 -13.37 17.69 -24.51
C ARG A 98 -12.07 17.91 -23.75
N VAL A 99 -11.74 19.16 -23.50
CA VAL A 99 -10.56 19.54 -22.70
C VAL A 99 -10.89 19.40 -21.19
N PRO A 100 -9.97 18.84 -20.37
CA PRO A 100 -10.08 18.74 -18.91
C PRO A 100 -10.15 20.11 -18.23
N ASP A 101 -11.38 20.60 -18.04
CA ASP A 101 -11.67 21.91 -17.46
C ASP A 101 -12.33 21.82 -16.07
N LYS A 102 -12.37 20.62 -15.47
CA LYS A 102 -12.86 20.47 -14.09
C LYS A 102 -11.75 20.84 -13.11
N VAL A 103 -11.59 22.14 -12.94
CA VAL A 103 -10.81 22.77 -11.88
C VAL A 103 -11.57 22.58 -10.57
N HIS A 104 -10.93 21.99 -9.57
CA HIS A 104 -11.55 21.88 -8.25
C HIS A 104 -11.74 23.30 -7.66
N PRO A 105 -12.97 23.70 -7.30
CA PRO A 105 -13.30 25.11 -7.02
C PRO A 105 -12.59 25.69 -5.80
N LYS A 106 -11.98 24.84 -4.95
CA LYS A 106 -11.21 25.30 -3.78
C LYS A 106 -9.69 25.25 -3.97
N THR A 107 -9.18 24.43 -4.87
CA THR A 107 -7.74 24.14 -4.96
C THR A 107 -7.15 24.39 -6.34
N GLY A 108 -7.96 24.75 -7.34
CA GLY A 108 -7.44 24.89 -8.71
C GLY A 108 -7.05 23.56 -9.37
N ALA A 109 -7.10 22.44 -8.64
CA ALA A 109 -6.57 21.16 -9.12
C ALA A 109 -7.42 20.61 -10.26
N THR A 110 -6.78 20.31 -11.38
CA THR A 110 -7.36 19.60 -12.54
C THR A 110 -7.14 18.08 -12.41
N SER A 111 -7.82 17.28 -13.24
CA SER A 111 -7.57 15.83 -13.33
C SER A 111 -6.10 15.49 -13.60
N LEU A 112 -5.35 16.39 -14.25
CA LEU A 112 -3.91 16.21 -14.47
C LEU A 112 -3.10 16.39 -13.19
N HIS A 113 -3.45 17.36 -12.33
CA HIS A 113 -2.77 17.56 -11.03
C HIS A 113 -2.93 16.34 -10.13
N VAL A 114 -4.15 15.78 -10.07
CA VAL A 114 -4.39 14.57 -9.26
C VAL A 114 -3.61 13.38 -9.83
N ALA A 115 -3.62 13.20 -11.15
CA ALA A 115 -2.85 12.14 -11.78
C ALA A 115 -1.33 12.30 -11.58
N ALA A 116 -0.81 13.52 -11.61
CA ALA A 116 0.60 13.82 -11.36
C ALA A 116 0.99 13.58 -9.89
N ALA A 117 0.18 14.06 -8.94
CA ALA A 117 0.41 13.89 -7.50
C ALA A 117 0.37 12.41 -7.08
N LYS A 118 -0.49 11.60 -7.73
CA LYS A 118 -0.62 10.17 -7.47
C LYS A 118 0.30 9.28 -8.32
N GLY A 119 1.02 9.83 -9.29
CA GLY A 119 1.89 9.06 -10.18
C GLY A 119 1.15 8.21 -11.23
N TYR A 120 -0.08 8.57 -11.59
CA TYR A 120 -0.90 7.86 -12.58
C TYR A 120 -0.46 8.16 -14.02
N VAL A 121 0.71 7.65 -14.41
CA VAL A 121 1.37 7.91 -15.70
C VAL A 121 0.47 7.61 -16.92
N LYS A 122 -0.33 6.54 -16.86
CA LYS A 122 -1.27 6.17 -17.92
C LYS A 122 -2.36 7.23 -18.12
N ILE A 123 -2.92 7.73 -17.02
CA ILE A 123 -3.96 8.77 -17.05
C ILE A 123 -3.38 10.08 -17.56
N MET A 124 -2.21 10.48 -17.06
CA MET A 124 -1.49 11.67 -17.56
C MET A 124 -1.28 11.60 -19.07
N SER A 125 -0.85 10.45 -19.59
CA SER A 125 -0.63 10.25 -21.03
C SER A 125 -1.90 10.41 -21.86
N VAL A 126 -3.07 9.96 -21.35
CA VAL A 126 -4.36 10.14 -22.02
C VAL A 126 -4.80 11.60 -21.95
N LEU A 127 -4.68 12.26 -20.79
CA LEU A 127 -5.05 13.66 -20.61
C LEU A 127 -4.20 14.59 -21.47
N ILE A 128 -2.89 14.36 -21.61
CA ILE A 128 -2.03 15.15 -22.51
C ILE A 128 -2.52 15.05 -23.97
N GLN A 129 -2.96 13.87 -24.40
CA GLN A 129 -3.50 13.66 -25.75
C GLN A 129 -4.83 14.38 -26.00
N THR A 130 -5.58 14.73 -24.96
CA THR A 130 -6.83 15.51 -25.08
C THR A 130 -6.61 16.98 -25.42
N GLY A 131 -5.35 17.46 -25.41
CA GLY A 131 -5.02 18.86 -25.63
C GLY A 131 -5.13 19.74 -24.38
N VAL A 132 -4.93 19.15 -23.19
CA VAL A 132 -4.76 19.91 -21.94
C VAL A 132 -3.65 20.95 -22.12
N ASP A 133 -3.94 22.20 -21.75
CA ASP A 133 -2.91 23.22 -21.67
C ASP A 133 -2.01 22.92 -20.46
N LEU A 134 -0.84 22.36 -20.76
CA LEU A 134 0.21 22.03 -19.80
C LEU A 134 0.73 23.25 -19.02
N ASN A 135 0.42 24.47 -19.47
CA ASN A 135 0.79 25.71 -18.78
C ASN A 135 -0.28 26.19 -17.77
N SER A 136 -1.35 25.41 -17.55
CA SER A 136 -2.35 25.73 -16.54
C SER A 136 -1.76 25.52 -15.14
N GLN A 137 -1.15 26.57 -14.58
CA GLN A 137 -0.69 26.58 -13.20
C GLN A 137 -1.87 26.35 -12.25
N ASP A 138 -1.67 25.50 -11.25
CA ASP A 138 -2.53 25.53 -10.06
C ASP A 138 -2.31 26.85 -9.30
N VAL A 139 -3.09 27.05 -8.23
CA VAL A 139 -2.96 28.24 -7.38
C VAL A 139 -1.67 28.27 -6.54
N ASP A 140 -0.85 27.23 -6.59
CA ASP A 140 0.45 27.14 -5.91
C ASP A 140 1.65 27.44 -6.83
N GLY A 141 1.47 27.38 -8.17
CA GLY A 141 2.40 27.93 -9.17
C GLY A 141 3.41 26.94 -9.73
#